data_AF-A0A534K8R0-F1
#
_entry.id   AF-A0A534K8R0-F1
#
_cell.length_a   1.000
_cell.length_b   1.000
_cell.length_c   1.000
_cell.angle_alpha   90.00
_cell.angle_beta   90.00
_cell.angle_gamma   90.00
#
_symmetry.space_group_name_H-M   'P 1'
#
loop_
_entity.id
_entity.type
_entity.pdbx_description
1 polymer ?
#
loop_
_entity_poly.entity_id
_entity_poly.type
_entity_poly.pdbx_seq_one_letter_code
_entity_poly.pdbx_strand_id
1 'polypeptide(L)'
;MANLARILQRAGGPFDLMGIGFLLAFAGLAGDYYQHEIAGFSPALESFFAPVHMVIFGGIVVAALGFLWGLLRVAFSVSARAGEWAD
;
A
#
# COMPACT_ATOMS: atom_id res chain seq x y z
N MET A 1 27.17 -7.66 2.27
CA MET A 1 26.35 -7.25 3.44
C MET A 1 25.99 -5.74 3.40
N ALA A 2 26.95 -4.82 3.39
CA ALA A 2 26.69 -3.38 3.49
C ALA A 2 25.77 -2.78 2.40
N ASN A 3 25.84 -3.25 1.15
CA ASN A 3 24.97 -2.77 0.07
C ASN A 3 23.52 -3.25 0.20
N LEU A 4 23.29 -4.48 0.66
CA LEU A 4 21.94 -5.04 0.85
C LEU A 4 21.21 -4.33 2.00
N ALA A 5 21.89 -4.10 3.13
CA ALA A 5 21.32 -3.36 4.26
C ALA A 5 20.93 -1.92 3.89
N ARG A 6 21.74 -1.26 3.05
CA ARG A 6 21.47 0.10 2.57
C ARG A 6 20.33 0.14 1.55
N ILE A 7 20.19 -0.88 0.71
CA ILE A 7 19.04 -1.08 -0.18
C ILE A 7 17.79 -1.35 0.64
N LEU A 8 17.84 -2.22 1.65
CA LEU A 8 16.72 -2.51 2.55
C LEU A 8 16.29 -1.27 3.35
N GLN A 9 17.22 -0.45 3.85
CA GLN A 9 16.88 0.83 4.49
C GLN A 9 16.24 1.85 3.52
N ARG A 10 16.64 1.85 2.24
CA ARG A 10 16.07 2.75 1.23
C ARG A 10 14.76 2.24 0.64
N ALA A 11 14.57 0.93 0.58
CA ALA A 11 13.37 0.29 0.09
C ALA A 11 12.30 0.13 1.18
N GLY A 12 12.73 0.06 2.46
CA GLY A 12 11.88 -0.16 3.63
C GLY A 12 10.68 0.77 3.67
N GLY A 13 10.88 2.09 3.64
CA GLY A 13 9.77 3.06 3.70
C GLY A 13 8.63 2.81 2.69
N PRO A 14 8.92 2.69 1.38
CA PRO A 14 7.93 2.29 0.38
C PRO A 14 7.25 0.95 0.66
N PHE A 15 8.01 -0.09 1.05
CA PHE A 15 7.46 -1.42 1.35
C PHE A 15 6.63 -1.44 2.63
N ASP A 16 7.03 -0.70 3.66
CA ASP A 16 6.32 -0.54 4.93
C ASP A 16 4.97 0.14 4.67
N LEU A 17 4.96 1.23 3.90
CA LEU A 17 3.73 1.93 3.54
C LEU A 17 2.80 1.04 2.71
N MET A 18 3.39 0.28 1.77
CA MET A 18 2.63 -0.69 0.98
C MET A 18 2.01 -1.77 1.86
N GLY A 19 2.78 -2.32 2.81
CA GLY A 19 2.34 -3.32 3.77
C GLY A 19 1.23 -2.81 4.69
N ILE A 20 1.34 -1.58 5.20
CA ILE A 20 0.28 -0.94 5.99
C ILE A 20 -1.01 -0.85 5.18
N GLY A 21 -0.93 -0.44 3.91
CA GLY A 21 -2.09 -0.38 3.02
C GLY A 21 -2.75 -1.75 2.83
N PHE A 22 -1.96 -2.80 2.62
CA PHE A 22 -2.48 -4.17 2.53
C PHE A 22 -3.17 -4.64 3.81
N LEU A 23 -2.57 -4.36 4.98
CA LEU A 23 -3.16 -4.73 6.27
C LEU A 23 -4.49 -4.00 6.51
N LEU A 24 -4.57 -2.72 6.16
CA LEU A 24 -5.82 -1.95 6.23
C LEU A 24 -6.88 -2.52 5.29
N ALA A 25 -6.52 -2.80 4.04
CA ALA A 25 -7.45 -3.37 3.07
C ALA A 25 -7.98 -4.74 3.52
N PHE A 26 -7.09 -5.59 4.05
CA PHE A 26 -7.45 -6.90 4.58
C PHE A 26 -8.35 -6.80 5.82
N ALA A 27 -8.04 -5.90 6.76
CA ALA A 27 -8.86 -5.65 7.93
C ALA A 27 -10.26 -5.13 7.54
N GLY A 28 -10.33 -4.24 6.55
CA GLY A 28 -11.59 -3.80 5.95
C GLY A 28 -12.38 -4.96 5.37
N LEU A 29 -11.74 -5.83 4.58
CA LEU A 29 -12.38 -6.99 3.95
C LEU A 29 -12.92 -7.99 4.98
N ALA A 30 -12.16 -8.23 6.06
CA ALA A 30 -12.60 -9.09 7.15
C ALA A 30 -13.78 -8.48 7.92
N GLY A 31 -13.76 -7.16 8.13
CA GLY A 31 -14.90 -6.44 8.71
C GLY A 31 -16.14 -6.51 7.83
N ASP A 32 -15.97 -6.40 6.52
CA ASP A 32 -17.04 -6.45 5.54
C ASP A 32 -17.71 -7.83 5.56
N TYR A 33 -16.90 -8.88 5.45
CA TYR A 33 -17.34 -10.26 5.58
C TYR A 33 -18.11 -10.51 6.88
N TYR A 34 -17.59 -10.03 8.02
CA TYR A 34 -18.28 -10.17 9.31
C TYR A 34 -19.66 -9.50 9.28
N GLN A 35 -19.78 -8.32 8.67
CA GLN A 35 -21.03 -7.59 8.60
C GLN A 35 -22.05 -8.28 7.69
N HIS A 36 -21.63 -8.81 6.54
CA HIS A 36 -22.52 -9.49 5.59
C HIS A 36 -22.95 -10.89 6.07
N GLU A 37 -22.00 -11.67 6.59
CA GLU A 37 -22.21 -13.12 6.81
C GLU A 37 -22.53 -13.47 8.27
N ILE A 38 -22.09 -12.64 9.23
CA ILE A 38 -22.17 -12.98 10.66
C ILE A 38 -23.17 -12.06 11.39
N ALA A 39 -23.04 -10.74 11.23
CA ALA A 39 -23.92 -9.77 11.92
C ALA A 39 -25.32 -9.70 11.29
N GLY A 40 -25.46 -10.13 10.03
CA GLY A 40 -26.72 -10.16 9.30
C GLY A 40 -26.89 -8.98 8.34
N PHE A 41 -27.68 -9.21 7.29
CA PHE A 41 -27.87 -8.30 6.16
C PHE A 41 -28.45 -6.93 6.55
N SER A 42 -27.83 -5.85 6.06
CA SER A 42 -28.35 -4.48 6.13
C SER A 42 -28.12 -3.74 4.81
N PRO A 43 -29.15 -3.15 4.18
CA PRO A 43 -28.99 -2.39 2.94
C PRO A 43 -28.03 -1.21 3.04
N ALA A 44 -27.78 -0.70 4.25
CA ALA A 44 -26.80 0.36 4.48
C ALA A 44 -25.34 -0.10 4.31
N LEU A 45 -25.08 -1.41 4.40
CA LEU A 45 -23.76 -2.02 4.21
C LEU A 45 -23.42 -2.21 2.72
N GLU A 46 -24.44 -2.35 1.87
CA GLU A 46 -24.29 -2.52 0.42
C GLU A 46 -23.79 -1.26 -0.30
N SER A 47 -23.82 -0.10 0.38
CA SER A 47 -23.35 1.16 -0.22
C SER A 47 -21.85 1.14 -0.43
N PHE A 48 -21.39 1.54 -1.61
CA PHE A 48 -19.97 1.79 -1.88
C PHE A 48 -19.29 2.70 -0.84
N PHE A 49 -20.08 3.58 -0.20
CA PHE A 49 -19.60 4.51 0.81
C PHE A 49 -19.75 4.02 2.26
N ALA A 50 -20.06 2.75 2.47
CA ALA A 50 -20.10 2.17 3.80
C ALA A 50 -18.73 2.34 4.51
N PRO A 51 -18.72 2.55 5.83
CA PRO A 51 -17.48 2.77 6.58
C PRO A 51 -16.43 1.67 6.34
N VAL A 52 -16.87 0.42 6.21
CA VAL A 52 -15.98 -0.72 5.98
C VAL A 52 -15.34 -0.69 4.60
N HIS A 53 -16.09 -0.30 3.56
CA HIS A 53 -15.56 -0.08 2.22
C HIS A 53 -14.54 1.07 2.19
N MET A 54 -14.75 2.12 2.97
CA MET A 54 -13.77 3.21 3.09
C MET A 54 -12.43 2.73 3.65
N VAL A 55 -12.45 1.77 4.58
CA VAL A 55 -11.21 1.13 5.09
C VAL A 55 -10.56 0.29 4.00
N ILE A 56 -11.34 -0.48 3.23
CA ILE A 56 -10.83 -1.30 2.11
C ILE A 56 -10.16 -0.41 1.06
N PHE A 57 -10.90 0.55 0.51
CA PHE A 57 -10.41 1.42 -0.56
C PHE A 57 -9.29 2.33 -0.08
N GLY A 58 -9.37 2.83 1.16
CA GLY A 58 -8.29 3.58 1.79
C GLY A 58 -7.01 2.75 1.87
N GLY A 59 -7.10 1.48 2.31
CA GLY A 59 -5.98 0.56 2.34
C GLY A 59 -5.36 0.34 0.96
N ILE A 60 -6.18 0.12 -0.07
CA ILE A 60 -5.72 -0.04 -1.46
C ILE A 60 -4.99 1.22 -1.95
N VAL A 61 -5.53 2.42 -1.68
CA VAL A 61 -4.88 3.68 -2.04
C VAL A 61 -3.53 3.83 -1.35
N VAL A 62 -3.46 3.56 -0.03
CA VAL A 62 -2.20 3.60 0.73
C VAL A 62 -1.18 2.61 0.16
N ALA A 63 -1.61 1.40 -0.20
CA ALA A 63 -0.75 0.40 -0.81
C ALA A 63 -0.18 0.87 -2.15
N ALA A 64 -1.04 1.43 -3.01
CA ALA A 64 -0.66 1.99 -4.30
C ALA A 64 0.32 3.17 -4.15
N LEU A 65 0.12 4.03 -3.16
CA LEU A 65 1.04 5.14 -2.86
C LEU A 65 2.41 4.63 -2.42
N GLY A 66 2.47 3.59 -1.58
CA GLY A 66 3.73 2.92 -1.21
C GLY A 66 4.48 2.39 -2.44
N PHE A 67 3.76 1.71 -3.34
CA PHE A 67 4.32 1.22 -4.60
C PHE A 67 4.84 2.35 -5.52
N LEU A 68 4.02 3.37 -5.77
CA LEU A 68 4.40 4.52 -6.61
C LEU A 68 5.60 5.27 -6.04
N TRP A 69 5.66 5.44 -4.72
CA TRP A 69 6.81 6.04 -4.06
C TRP A 69 8.09 5.21 -4.25
N GLY A 70 7.98 3.88 -4.14
CA GLY A 70 9.08 2.96 -4.44
C GLY A 70 9.59 3.09 -5.88
N LEU A 71 8.66 3.12 -6.83
CA LEU A 71 8.94 3.33 -8.26
C LEU A 71 9.69 4.65 -8.51
N LEU A 72 9.21 5.76 -7.94
CA LEU A 72 9.87 7.06 -8.07
C LEU A 72 11.29 7.03 -7.52
N ARG A 73 11.50 6.42 -6.34
CA ARG A 73 12.86 6.26 -5.77
C ARG A 73 13.80 5.50 -6.70
N VAL A 74 13.32 4.41 -7.31
CA VAL A 74 14.12 3.63 -8.26
C VAL A 74 14.44 4.45 -9.50
N ALA A 75 13.44 5.10 -10.11
CA ALA A 75 13.60 5.90 -11.32
C ALA A 75 14.64 7.02 -11.15
N PHE A 76 14.55 7.79 -10.06
CA PHE A 76 15.52 8.87 -9.80
C PHE A 76 16.90 8.36 -9.38
N SER A 77 17.00 7.21 -8.69
CA SER A 77 18.29 6.62 -8.34
C SER A 77 19.04 6.07 -9.56
N VAL A 78 18.31 5.50 -10.53
CA VAL A 78 18.88 5.02 -11.79
C VAL A 78 19.29 6.19 -12.70
N SER A 79 18.44 7.21 -12.82
CA SER A 79 18.74 8.41 -13.63
C SER A 79 19.97 9.16 -13.11
N ALA A 80 20.13 9.31 -11.79
CA ALA A 80 21.31 9.96 -11.21
C ALA A 80 22.62 9.23 -11.53
N ARG A 81 22.59 7.89 -11.60
CA ARG A 81 23.75 7.09 -11.97
C ARG A 81 24.07 7.15 -13.46
N ALA A 82 23.07 7.30 -14.33
CA ALA A 82 23.30 7.38 -15.78
C ALA A 82 24.06 8.65 -16.19
N GLY A 83 23.88 9.77 -15.48
CA GLY A 83 24.67 11.00 -15.70
C GLY A 83 26.15 10.84 -15.31
N GLU A 84 26.44 10.00 -14.33
CA GLU A 84 27.80 9.77 -13.79
C GLU A 84 28.74 9.01 -14.76
N TRP A 85 28.19 8.37 -15.80
CA TRP A 85 28.97 7.71 -16.87
C TRP A 85 29.08 8.57 -18.15
N ALA A 86 28.43 9.73 -18.18
CA ALA A 86 28.42 10.63 -19.33
C ALA A 86 29.47 11.77 -19.19
N ASP A 87 30.14 11.85 -18.05
CA ASP A 87 31.26 12.74 -17.73
C ASP A 87 32.58 11.94 -17.66
#